data_AF-A0A2J8PEQ7-F1
#
_entry.id   AF-A0A2J8PEQ7-F1
#
_cell.length_a   1.000
_cell.length_b   1.000
_cell.length_c   1.000
_cell.angle_alpha   90.00
_cell.angle_beta   90.00
_cell.angle_gamma   90.00
#
_symmetry.space_group_name_H-M   'P 1'
#
loop_
_entity.id
_entity.type
_entity.pdbx_description
1 polymer ?
#
loop_
_entity_poly.entity_id
_entity_poly.type
_entity_poly.pdbx_seq_one_letter_code
_entity_poly.pdbx_strand_id
1 'polypeptide(L)'
;MIPIEWVCRRIATGSFLKRNPGVKEGYKFYPPKVELFFKDDANNDPQWSEEQLIAAKFCFAGLVIGQTEVDIMSHATQAIFEILEKSWLPQNCTLVDMKIEFGVDVTTKEIVLADVIDNDSWRLWPSGDRSQQKDKQSYRDLKEVTPEGLQMVKKNFEWVAERVELLLKSESQCRVVVLMGSTSDLGHCEKIKKACGSFGIPCELRVTSAHKGPDETLRIKAEYEGDGIPTVFVAVAGRSNGLGPVMSGNTAYPVISCPPLTPDWGAQDVWSSLRLPSGLGCSTILSPEGSAQFAAQIFGLSNHLVWSKLRASILNTWISLKQADKKIRECNL
;
A
#
# COMPACT_ATOMS: atom_id res chain seq x y z
N MET A 1 -20.49 8.56 -14.12
CA MET A 1 -19.09 9.01 -14.10
C MET A 1 -19.04 10.45 -13.64
N ILE A 2 -18.05 10.81 -12.83
CA ILE A 2 -17.74 12.20 -12.50
C ILE A 2 -16.84 12.71 -13.65
N PRO A 3 -17.17 13.82 -14.34
CA PRO A 3 -16.51 14.24 -15.58
C PRO A 3 -15.18 14.97 -15.31
N ILE A 4 -14.30 14.34 -14.52
CA ILE A 4 -12.99 14.87 -14.14
C ILE A 4 -11.95 13.80 -14.40
N GLU A 5 -10.93 14.17 -15.15
CA GLU A 5 -9.70 13.42 -15.27
C GLU A 5 -8.77 13.76 -14.11
N TRP A 6 -8.47 12.76 -13.30
CA TRP A 6 -7.56 12.89 -12.16
C TRP A 6 -6.18 12.41 -12.58
N VAL A 7 -5.23 13.34 -12.67
CA VAL A 7 -3.87 13.05 -13.08
C VAL A 7 -2.94 13.02 -11.88
N CYS A 8 -2.09 12.00 -11.78
CA CYS A 8 -1.04 11.91 -10.78
C CYS A 8 0.34 11.83 -11.44
N ARG A 9 1.35 12.54 -10.91
CA ARG A 9 2.71 12.60 -11.49
C ARG A 9 3.80 12.34 -10.47
N ARG A 10 4.73 11.44 -10.79
CA ARG A 10 6.05 11.37 -10.13
C ARG A 10 7.08 12.24 -10.83
N ILE A 11 7.06 12.29 -12.16
CA ILE A 11 8.04 13.00 -12.98
C ILE A 11 7.35 14.07 -13.82
N ALA A 12 7.93 15.27 -13.88
CA ALA A 12 7.46 16.32 -14.78
C ALA A 12 7.80 15.98 -16.24
N THR A 13 6.77 15.84 -17.07
CA THR A 13 6.84 15.73 -18.53
C THR A 13 5.50 16.22 -19.12
N GLY A 14 5.32 16.14 -20.45
CA GLY A 14 4.05 16.39 -21.11
C GLY A 14 3.44 17.77 -20.85
N SER A 15 2.14 17.82 -20.56
CA SER A 15 1.40 19.08 -20.35
C SER A 15 1.87 19.87 -19.14
N PHE A 16 2.48 19.22 -18.14
CA PHE A 16 3.03 19.91 -16.98
C PHE A 16 4.11 20.91 -17.39
N LEU A 17 5.04 20.51 -18.26
CA LEU A 17 6.13 21.38 -18.72
C LEU A 17 5.62 22.55 -19.56
N LYS A 18 4.57 22.33 -20.38
CA LYS A 18 3.94 23.40 -21.17
C LYS A 18 3.31 24.48 -20.29
N ARG A 19 2.65 24.07 -19.20
CA ARG A 19 2.01 25.01 -18.25
C ARG A 19 2.98 25.66 -17.28
N ASN A 20 4.16 25.07 -17.07
CA ASN A 20 5.15 25.54 -16.10
C ASN A 20 6.50 25.80 -16.80
N PRO A 21 6.59 26.86 -17.64
CA PRO A 21 7.82 27.19 -18.33
C PRO A 21 8.96 27.44 -17.33
N GLY A 22 10.12 26.83 -17.60
CA GLY A 22 11.29 26.84 -16.71
C GLY A 22 11.49 25.55 -15.91
N VAL A 23 10.44 24.73 -15.74
CA VAL A 23 10.61 23.37 -15.20
C VAL A 23 11.21 22.47 -16.27
N LYS A 24 12.21 21.67 -15.89
CA LYS A 24 12.88 20.71 -16.79
C LYS A 24 12.22 19.33 -16.70
N GLU A 25 12.23 18.61 -17.81
CA GLU A 25 11.85 17.19 -17.82
C GLU A 25 12.72 16.40 -16.82
N GLY A 26 12.09 15.46 -16.11
CA GLY A 26 12.78 14.68 -15.09
C GLY A 26 12.65 15.25 -13.67
N TYR A 27 12.14 16.48 -13.48
CA TYR A 27 11.84 17.00 -12.15
C TYR A 27 10.92 16.04 -11.38
N LYS A 28 11.26 15.73 -10.13
CA LYS A 28 10.56 14.73 -9.31
C LYS A 28 9.64 15.40 -8.29
N PHE A 29 8.41 14.90 -8.18
CA PHE A 29 7.44 15.35 -7.18
C PHE A 29 7.47 14.44 -5.95
N TYR A 30 7.65 15.04 -4.77
CA TYR A 30 7.57 14.39 -3.47
C TYR A 30 6.70 15.23 -2.53
N PRO A 31 5.45 14.82 -2.22
CA PRO A 31 4.75 13.62 -2.71
C PRO A 31 4.31 13.74 -4.19
N PRO A 32 3.77 12.69 -4.83
CA PRO A 32 3.25 12.77 -6.21
C PRO A 32 2.26 13.92 -6.38
N LYS A 33 2.37 14.65 -7.50
CA LYS A 33 1.50 15.79 -7.79
C LYS A 33 0.15 15.31 -8.35
N VAL A 34 -0.95 15.75 -7.76
CA VAL A 34 -2.31 15.53 -8.26
C VAL A 34 -2.81 16.79 -8.98
N GLU A 35 -3.51 16.61 -10.10
CA GLU A 35 -4.12 17.65 -10.93
C GLU A 35 -5.50 17.21 -11.44
N LEU A 36 -6.40 18.17 -11.67
CA LEU A 36 -7.76 17.94 -12.17
C LEU A 36 -7.94 18.56 -13.54
N PHE A 37 -8.63 17.86 -14.44
CA PHE A 37 -9.01 18.38 -15.75
C PHE A 37 -10.47 18.06 -16.00
N PHE A 38 -11.25 19.05 -16.40
CA PHE A 38 -12.65 18.85 -16.73
C PHE A 38 -12.77 18.22 -18.11
N LYS A 39 -13.56 17.15 -18.22
CA LYS A 39 -13.76 16.46 -19.51
C LYS A 39 -14.60 17.32 -20.44
N ASP A 40 -13.94 17.87 -21.44
CA ASP A 40 -14.51 18.73 -22.47
C ASP A 40 -13.62 18.72 -23.72
N ASP A 41 -13.92 17.80 -24.64
CA ASP A 41 -13.20 17.64 -25.90
C ASP A 41 -13.18 18.93 -26.74
N ALA A 42 -14.23 19.76 -26.65
CA ALA A 42 -14.31 21.01 -27.40
C ALA A 42 -13.27 22.04 -26.92
N ASN A 43 -12.84 21.93 -25.67
CA ASN A 43 -11.92 22.86 -25.01
C ASN A 43 -10.59 22.21 -24.61
N ASN A 44 -10.29 21.02 -25.14
CA ASN A 44 -9.07 20.25 -24.88
C ASN A 44 -8.84 19.97 -23.38
N ASP A 45 -9.90 19.60 -22.67
CA ASP A 45 -9.90 19.26 -21.25
C ASP A 45 -9.21 20.31 -20.36
N PRO A 46 -9.85 21.47 -20.10
CA PRO A 46 -9.22 22.52 -19.33
C PRO A 46 -8.89 22.08 -17.90
N GLN A 47 -7.73 22.49 -17.40
CA GLN A 47 -7.36 22.26 -16.01
C GLN A 47 -8.33 22.98 -15.07
N TRP A 48 -8.79 22.27 -14.04
CA TRP A 48 -9.61 22.85 -12.98
C TRP A 48 -8.85 22.88 -11.65
N SER A 49 -9.19 23.87 -10.82
CA SER A 49 -8.87 23.87 -9.40
C SER A 49 -9.90 23.07 -8.60
N GLU A 50 -9.58 22.71 -7.36
CA GLU A 50 -10.54 22.06 -6.45
C GLU A 50 -11.75 22.98 -6.19
N GLU A 51 -11.54 24.30 -6.07
CA GLU A 51 -12.60 25.29 -5.89
C GLU A 51 -13.57 25.32 -7.07
N GLN A 52 -13.07 25.20 -8.32
CA GLN A 52 -13.94 25.12 -9.50
C GLN A 52 -14.81 23.86 -9.45
N LEU A 53 -14.25 22.71 -9.07
CA LEU A 53 -15.00 21.47 -8.95
C LEU A 53 -16.07 21.53 -7.84
N ILE A 54 -15.74 22.12 -6.69
CA ILE A 54 -16.70 22.30 -5.58
C ILE A 54 -17.80 23.30 -5.98
N ALA A 55 -17.43 24.40 -6.63
CA ALA A 55 -18.38 25.42 -7.07
C ALA A 55 -19.34 24.92 -8.16
N ALA A 56 -18.93 23.91 -8.94
CA ALA A 56 -19.79 23.27 -9.93
C ALA A 56 -20.99 22.54 -9.32
N LYS A 57 -20.94 22.21 -8.01
CA LYS A 57 -22.04 21.57 -7.26
C LYS A 57 -22.63 20.34 -7.97
N PHE A 58 -21.76 19.53 -8.58
CA PHE A 58 -22.21 18.31 -9.25
C PHE A 58 -22.93 17.38 -8.28
N CYS A 59 -23.94 16.67 -8.79
CA CYS A 59 -24.65 15.64 -8.05
C CYS A 59 -24.76 14.40 -8.93
N PHE A 60 -24.24 13.26 -8.45
CA PHE A 60 -24.25 12.00 -9.18
C PHE A 60 -24.85 10.90 -8.30
N ALA A 61 -25.85 10.19 -8.82
CA ALA A 61 -26.56 9.15 -8.09
C ALA A 61 -27.13 9.58 -6.71
N GLY A 62 -27.36 10.89 -6.51
CA GLY A 62 -27.82 11.49 -5.26
C GLY A 62 -26.70 11.99 -4.33
N LEU A 63 -25.43 11.73 -4.66
CA LEU A 63 -24.28 12.24 -3.93
C LEU A 63 -23.84 13.59 -4.51
N VAL A 64 -23.89 14.64 -3.69
CA VAL A 64 -23.32 15.95 -4.02
C VAL A 64 -21.80 15.89 -3.86
N ILE A 65 -21.07 16.33 -4.89
CA ILE A 65 -19.61 16.41 -4.89
C ILE A 65 -19.18 17.73 -4.23
N GLY A 66 -18.98 17.69 -2.91
CA GLY A 66 -18.48 18.81 -2.13
C GLY A 66 -17.01 18.63 -1.73
N GLN A 67 -16.54 19.44 -0.77
CA GLN A 67 -15.16 19.39 -0.27
C GLN A 67 -14.74 17.98 0.17
N THR A 68 -15.63 17.25 0.86
CA THR A 68 -15.28 15.91 1.38
C THR A 68 -15.05 14.92 0.24
N GLU A 69 -15.89 14.96 -0.79
CA GLU A 69 -15.77 14.07 -1.96
C GLU A 69 -14.55 14.41 -2.82
N VAL A 70 -14.26 15.70 -3.01
CA VAL A 70 -13.06 16.18 -3.73
C VAL A 70 -11.79 15.76 -3.01
N ASP A 71 -11.71 15.95 -1.68
CA ASP A 71 -10.57 15.50 -0.88
C ASP A 71 -10.35 13.99 -1.03
N ILE A 72 -11.44 13.20 -1.01
CA ILE A 72 -11.39 11.74 -1.14
C ILE A 72 -10.81 11.32 -2.48
N MET A 73 -11.31 11.87 -3.60
CA MET A 73 -10.80 11.55 -4.93
C MET A 73 -9.32 11.98 -5.09
N SER A 74 -8.94 13.12 -4.53
CA SER A 74 -7.56 13.61 -4.55
C SER A 74 -6.59 12.66 -3.83
N HIS A 75 -6.93 12.25 -2.60
CA HIS A 75 -6.12 11.29 -1.82
C HIS A 75 -6.12 9.89 -2.44
N ALA A 76 -7.26 9.43 -2.97
CA ALA A 76 -7.36 8.15 -3.65
C ALA A 76 -6.50 8.11 -4.92
N THR A 77 -6.51 9.18 -5.72
CA THR A 77 -5.68 9.31 -6.93
C THR A 77 -4.20 9.11 -6.63
N GLN A 78 -3.70 9.78 -5.59
CA GLN A 78 -2.32 9.62 -5.16
C GLN A 78 -2.03 8.20 -4.66
N ALA A 79 -2.90 7.60 -3.85
CA ALA A 79 -2.70 6.25 -3.33
C ALA A 79 -2.70 5.18 -4.44
N ILE A 80 -3.63 5.27 -5.41
CA ILE A 80 -3.69 4.37 -6.57
C ILE A 80 -2.40 4.51 -7.39
N PHE A 81 -1.92 5.73 -7.61
CA PHE A 81 -0.67 5.96 -8.35
C PHE A 81 0.51 5.29 -7.66
N GLU A 82 0.66 5.47 -6.36
CA GLU A 82 1.78 4.88 -5.62
C GLU A 82 1.71 3.33 -5.59
N ILE A 83 0.51 2.75 -5.55
CA ILE A 83 0.30 1.29 -5.66
C ILE A 83 0.78 0.78 -7.02
N LEU A 84 0.34 1.41 -8.11
CA LEU A 84 0.77 1.02 -9.46
C LEU A 84 2.26 1.27 -9.67
N GLU A 85 2.80 2.39 -9.16
CA GLU A 85 4.23 2.72 -9.20
C GLU A 85 5.06 1.65 -8.49
N LYS A 86 4.64 1.22 -7.29
CA LYS A 86 5.31 0.16 -6.55
C LYS A 86 5.22 -1.19 -7.27
N SER A 87 4.08 -1.49 -7.88
CA SER A 87 3.83 -2.77 -8.56
C SER A 87 4.60 -2.92 -9.87
N TRP A 88 4.85 -1.82 -10.59
CA TRP A 88 5.69 -1.84 -11.81
C TRP A 88 7.19 -1.89 -11.52
N LEU A 89 7.62 -1.56 -10.30
CA LEU A 89 9.04 -1.48 -9.93
C LEU A 89 9.80 -2.82 -10.10
N PRO A 90 9.28 -3.99 -9.70
CA PRO A 90 9.93 -5.28 -9.94
C PRO A 90 10.14 -5.63 -11.42
N GLN A 91 9.34 -5.02 -12.32
CA GLN A 91 9.49 -5.18 -13.77
C GLN A 91 10.50 -4.18 -14.37
N ASN A 92 11.27 -3.48 -13.51
CA ASN A 92 12.19 -2.41 -13.89
C ASN A 92 11.52 -1.34 -14.76
N CYS A 93 10.28 -0.99 -14.43
CA CYS A 93 9.50 0.03 -15.12
C CYS A 93 9.27 1.22 -14.19
N THR A 94 9.53 2.42 -14.70
CA THR A 94 9.16 3.67 -14.03
C THR A 94 7.76 4.07 -14.49
N LEU A 95 6.80 4.05 -13.57
CA LEU A 95 5.50 4.71 -13.76
C LEU A 95 5.69 6.23 -13.57
N VAL A 96 5.49 6.99 -14.64
CA VAL A 96 5.86 8.40 -14.73
C VAL A 96 4.73 9.30 -14.24
N ASP A 97 3.55 9.09 -14.82
CA ASP A 97 2.28 9.70 -14.49
C ASP A 97 1.12 8.81 -14.96
N MET A 98 -0.08 9.08 -14.48
CA MET A 98 -1.30 8.41 -14.90
C MET A 98 -2.53 9.32 -14.83
N LYS A 99 -3.59 8.95 -15.55
CA LYS A 99 -4.94 9.52 -15.51
C LYS A 99 -5.93 8.44 -15.08
N ILE A 100 -6.82 8.77 -14.15
CA ILE A 100 -7.94 7.91 -13.74
C ILE A 100 -9.24 8.73 -13.65
N GLU A 101 -10.37 8.04 -13.59
CA GLU A 101 -11.69 8.65 -13.43
C GLU A 101 -12.46 7.93 -12.31
N PHE A 102 -13.34 8.67 -11.64
CA PHE A 102 -14.17 8.13 -10.57
C PHE A 102 -15.66 8.11 -10.98
N GLY A 103 -16.39 7.16 -10.42
CA GLY A 103 -17.83 7.08 -10.48
C GLY A 103 -18.45 7.10 -9.09
N VAL A 104 -19.75 7.35 -9.03
CA VAL A 104 -20.57 7.07 -7.85
C VAL A 104 -21.34 5.80 -8.15
N ASP A 105 -21.14 4.76 -7.34
CA ASP A 105 -21.91 3.52 -7.46
C ASP A 105 -23.40 3.82 -7.22
N VAL A 106 -24.26 3.38 -8.13
CA VAL A 106 -25.70 3.71 -8.07
C VAL A 106 -26.44 3.01 -6.93
N THR A 107 -25.86 1.95 -6.37
CA THR A 107 -26.41 1.14 -5.28
C THR A 107 -25.82 1.55 -3.93
N THR A 108 -24.50 1.48 -3.78
CA THR A 108 -23.82 1.75 -2.50
C THR A 108 -23.67 3.25 -2.22
N LYS A 109 -23.75 4.08 -3.27
CA LYS A 109 -23.50 5.53 -3.23
C LYS A 109 -22.04 5.90 -2.89
N GLU A 110 -21.14 4.93 -2.91
CA GLU A 110 -19.72 5.18 -2.68
C GLU A 110 -19.06 5.74 -3.95
N ILE A 111 -18.07 6.62 -3.75
CA ILE A 111 -17.16 7.01 -4.82
C ILE A 111 -16.18 5.85 -5.03
N VAL A 112 -16.11 5.36 -6.26
CA VAL A 112 -15.24 4.25 -6.65
C VAL A 112 -14.41 4.64 -7.86
N LEU A 113 -13.19 4.10 -7.95
CA LEU A 113 -12.42 4.11 -9.20
C LEU A 113 -13.26 3.42 -10.28
N ALA A 114 -13.39 4.05 -11.43
CA ALA A 114 -14.17 3.55 -12.56
C ALA A 114 -13.43 3.82 -13.88
N ASP A 115 -14.14 3.74 -15.00
CA ASP A 115 -13.54 3.72 -16.34
C ASP A 115 -12.55 2.54 -16.48
N VAL A 116 -11.43 2.74 -17.17
CA VAL A 116 -10.37 1.75 -17.35
C VAL A 116 -9.00 2.34 -17.01
N ILE A 117 -8.11 1.49 -16.51
CA ILE A 117 -6.68 1.77 -16.45
C ILE A 117 -6.01 0.83 -17.45
N ASP A 118 -5.65 1.38 -18.60
CA ASP A 118 -4.97 0.65 -19.68
C ASP A 118 -3.70 1.38 -20.11
N ASN A 119 -3.13 1.00 -21.26
CA ASN A 119 -1.88 1.56 -21.75
C ASN A 119 -2.00 2.98 -22.32
N ASP A 120 -3.20 3.55 -22.32
CA ASP A 120 -3.50 4.93 -22.68
C ASP A 120 -3.53 5.83 -21.44
N SER A 121 -3.83 5.22 -20.28
CA SER A 121 -4.02 5.86 -18.99
C SER A 121 -2.72 6.30 -18.32
N TRP A 122 -1.54 5.85 -18.77
CA TRP A 122 -0.27 6.16 -18.10
C TRP A 122 0.89 6.51 -19.05
N ARG A 123 2.01 6.91 -18.44
CA ARG A 123 3.35 6.87 -19.05
C ARG A 123 4.22 5.83 -18.35
N LEU A 124 4.81 4.92 -19.12
CA LEU A 124 5.57 3.78 -18.59
C LEU A 124 6.92 3.67 -19.29
N TRP A 125 8.00 3.92 -18.54
CA TRP A 125 9.37 3.97 -19.05
C TRP A 125 10.21 2.82 -18.49
N PRO A 126 10.54 1.79 -19.30
CA PRO A 126 11.51 0.77 -18.92
C PRO A 126 12.85 1.40 -18.51
N SER A 127 13.43 0.94 -17.40
CA SER A 127 14.65 1.48 -16.79
C SER A 127 14.64 3.00 -16.52
N GLY A 128 13.46 3.64 -16.51
CA GLY A 128 13.33 5.09 -16.40
C GLY A 128 13.76 5.86 -17.66
N ASP A 129 13.91 5.18 -18.79
CA ASP A 129 14.34 5.77 -20.06
C ASP A 129 13.15 6.11 -20.96
N ARG A 130 12.92 7.41 -21.17
CA ARG A 130 11.83 7.91 -22.02
C ARG A 130 11.92 7.40 -23.45
N SER A 131 13.11 7.16 -24.00
CA SER A 131 13.27 6.65 -25.36
C SER A 131 12.70 5.25 -25.53
N GLN A 132 12.52 4.52 -24.43
CA GLN A 132 11.97 3.17 -24.40
C GLN A 132 10.47 3.12 -24.07
N GLN A 133 9.77 4.26 -24.05
CA GLN A 133 8.36 4.37 -23.66
C GLN A 133 7.48 3.26 -24.28
N LYS A 134 6.65 2.63 -23.44
CA LYS A 134 5.78 1.50 -23.82
C LYS A 134 4.30 1.85 -23.85
N ASP A 135 3.96 3.08 -23.49
CA ASP A 135 2.59 3.59 -23.45
C ASP A 135 2.16 4.31 -24.75
N LYS A 136 0.92 4.78 -24.79
CA LYS A 136 0.34 5.50 -25.93
C LYS A 136 1.05 6.80 -26.31
N GLN A 137 1.94 7.36 -25.48
CA GLN A 137 2.78 8.49 -25.90
C GLN A 137 3.62 8.12 -27.14
N SER A 138 4.00 6.84 -27.31
CA SER A 138 4.66 6.36 -28.53
C SER A 138 3.85 6.57 -29.81
N TYR A 139 2.52 6.52 -29.73
CA TYR A 139 1.62 6.86 -30.83
C TYR A 139 1.48 8.38 -30.99
N ARG A 140 1.31 9.11 -29.87
CA ARG A 140 1.13 10.57 -29.86
C ARG A 140 2.35 11.32 -30.42
N ASP A 141 3.55 10.74 -30.33
CA ASP A 141 4.80 11.35 -30.80
C ASP A 141 5.08 11.10 -32.30
N LEU A 142 4.28 10.27 -32.98
CA LEU A 142 4.43 10.04 -34.42
C LEU A 142 4.14 11.33 -35.20
N LYS A 143 5.08 11.75 -36.06
CA LYS A 143 4.87 12.89 -36.97
C LYS A 143 3.82 12.58 -38.05
N GLU A 144 3.80 11.34 -38.51
CA GLU A 144 2.86 10.79 -39.48
C GLU A 144 2.52 9.35 -39.09
N VAL A 145 1.25 8.97 -39.22
CA VAL A 145 0.77 7.63 -38.85
C VAL A 145 0.89 6.71 -40.07
N THR A 146 1.99 5.94 -40.13
CA THR A 146 2.20 4.92 -41.17
C THR A 146 1.85 3.51 -40.66
N PRO A 147 1.61 2.52 -41.55
CA PRO A 147 1.43 1.13 -41.14
C PRO A 147 2.60 0.60 -40.28
N GLU A 148 3.84 0.97 -40.60
CA GLU A 148 5.03 0.57 -39.85
C GLU A 148 5.05 1.21 -38.45
N GLY A 149 4.69 2.50 -38.36
CA GLY A 149 4.55 3.21 -37.08
C GLY A 149 3.49 2.57 -36.18
N LEU A 150 2.35 2.17 -36.76
CA LEU A 150 1.30 1.46 -36.02
C LEU A 150 1.75 0.07 -35.56
N GLN A 151 2.56 -0.66 -36.34
CA GLN A 151 3.13 -1.94 -35.89
C GLN A 151 4.09 -1.76 -34.70
N MET A 152 4.88 -0.68 -34.66
CA MET A 152 5.70 -0.35 -33.50
C MET A 152 4.84 -0.07 -32.26
N VAL A 153 3.79 0.74 -32.39
CA VAL A 153 2.85 1.02 -31.28
C VAL A 153 2.19 -0.26 -30.79
N LYS A 154 1.72 -1.13 -31.71
CA LYS A 154 1.13 -2.42 -31.36
C LYS A 154 2.09 -3.27 -30.51
N LYS A 155 3.36 -3.39 -30.93
CA LYS A 155 4.38 -4.12 -30.18
C LYS A 155 4.62 -3.55 -28.78
N ASN A 156 4.54 -2.22 -28.61
CA ASN A 156 4.63 -1.60 -27.29
C ASN A 156 3.45 -2.02 -26.39
N PHE A 157 2.23 -2.09 -26.93
CA PHE A 157 1.05 -2.53 -26.19
C PHE A 157 1.09 -4.03 -25.86
N GLU A 158 1.51 -4.87 -26.81
CA GLU A 158 1.74 -6.30 -26.58
C GLU A 158 2.76 -6.54 -25.47
N TRP A 159 3.86 -5.78 -25.46
CA TRP A 159 4.89 -5.86 -24.43
C TRP A 159 4.34 -5.58 -23.01
N VAL A 160 3.44 -4.60 -22.86
CA VAL A 160 2.79 -4.29 -21.59
C VAL A 160 1.79 -5.38 -21.22
N ALA A 161 0.98 -5.84 -22.18
CA ALA A 161 -0.01 -6.89 -21.98
C ALA A 161 0.63 -8.22 -21.51
N GLU A 162 1.79 -8.59 -22.05
CA GLU A 162 2.55 -9.77 -21.61
C GLU A 162 3.02 -9.69 -20.15
N ARG A 163 3.19 -8.48 -19.60
CA ARG A 163 3.83 -8.24 -18.30
C ARG A 163 2.86 -7.84 -17.21
N VAL A 164 1.70 -7.28 -17.55
CA VAL A 164 0.76 -6.75 -16.55
C VAL A 164 0.26 -7.82 -15.58
N GLU A 165 0.13 -9.09 -16.00
CA GLU A 165 -0.23 -10.19 -15.10
C GLU A 165 0.86 -10.51 -14.06
N LEU A 166 2.12 -10.14 -14.32
CA LEU A 166 3.22 -10.34 -13.38
C LEU A 166 3.08 -9.45 -12.15
N LEU A 167 2.33 -8.34 -12.24
CA LEU A 167 2.00 -7.48 -11.09
C LEU A 167 1.05 -8.17 -10.09
N LEU A 168 0.47 -9.32 -10.44
CA LEU A 168 -0.33 -10.14 -9.52
C LEU A 168 0.51 -11.22 -8.82
N LYS A 169 1.80 -11.35 -9.17
CA LYS A 169 2.69 -12.38 -8.63
C LYS A 169 3.54 -11.82 -7.50
N SER A 170 3.58 -12.54 -6.38
CA SER A 170 4.48 -12.24 -5.28
C SER A 170 5.93 -12.48 -5.70
N GLU A 171 6.79 -11.47 -5.58
CA GLU A 171 8.23 -11.54 -5.84
C GLU A 171 9.02 -12.19 -4.69
N SER A 172 8.45 -12.18 -3.49
CA SER A 172 9.06 -12.76 -2.29
C SER A 172 8.02 -13.53 -1.46
N GLN A 173 8.45 -14.58 -0.78
CA GLN A 173 7.64 -15.27 0.22
C GLN A 173 7.67 -14.51 1.55
N CYS A 174 6.63 -14.68 2.36
CA CYS A 174 6.51 -14.06 3.68
C CYS A 174 5.91 -15.07 4.66
N ARG A 175 6.36 -15.06 5.92
CA ARG A 175 5.77 -15.86 6.98
C ARG A 175 5.85 -15.18 8.33
N VAL A 176 4.78 -15.27 9.11
CA VAL A 176 4.81 -14.97 10.55
C VAL A 176 4.73 -16.26 11.34
N VAL A 177 5.57 -16.40 12.36
CA VAL A 177 5.49 -17.50 13.33
C VAL A 177 5.23 -16.92 14.71
N VAL A 178 4.05 -17.21 15.25
CA VAL A 178 3.68 -16.80 16.61
C VAL A 178 4.05 -17.90 17.58
N LEU A 179 4.97 -17.61 18.49
CA LEU A 179 5.42 -18.50 19.55
C LEU A 179 4.73 -18.10 20.85
N MET A 180 3.92 -19.00 21.42
CA MET A 180 3.24 -18.75 22.69
C MET A 180 3.81 -19.60 23.82
N GLY A 181 4.04 -18.97 24.98
CA GLY A 181 4.55 -19.62 26.19
C GLY A 181 3.55 -20.58 26.87
N SER A 182 2.27 -20.39 26.58
CA SER A 182 1.14 -21.10 27.19
C SER A 182 -0.04 -21.15 26.23
N THR A 183 -0.79 -22.25 26.23
CA THR A 183 -2.04 -22.37 25.47
C THR A 183 -3.16 -21.46 26.00
N SER A 184 -3.03 -20.94 27.23
CA SER A 184 -3.93 -19.90 27.75
C SER A 184 -3.96 -18.64 26.90
N ASP A 185 -2.87 -18.37 26.17
CA ASP A 185 -2.70 -17.16 25.35
C ASP A 185 -3.17 -17.36 23.90
N LEU A 186 -3.77 -18.52 23.58
CA LEU A 186 -4.22 -18.88 22.23
C LEU A 186 -5.18 -17.83 21.64
N GLY A 187 -6.12 -17.32 22.44
CA GLY A 187 -7.07 -16.29 21.99
C GLY A 187 -6.39 -14.99 21.56
N HIS A 188 -5.25 -14.63 22.17
CA HIS A 188 -4.44 -13.48 21.75
C HIS A 188 -3.69 -13.79 20.44
N CYS A 189 -3.13 -14.99 20.32
CA CYS A 189 -2.40 -15.44 19.13
C CYS A 189 -3.29 -15.55 17.89
N GLU A 190 -4.54 -15.99 18.04
CA GLU A 190 -5.51 -16.05 16.95
C GLU A 190 -5.86 -14.67 16.39
N LYS A 191 -5.84 -13.61 17.21
CA LYS A 191 -6.01 -12.23 16.71
C LYS A 191 -4.85 -11.83 15.80
N ILE A 192 -3.61 -12.17 16.18
CA ILE A 192 -2.40 -11.93 15.38
C ILE A 192 -2.53 -12.69 14.04
N LYS A 193 -2.85 -13.98 14.10
CA LYS A 193 -3.03 -14.83 12.91
C LYS A 193 -4.09 -14.28 11.96
N LYS A 194 -5.26 -13.90 12.49
CA LYS A 194 -6.34 -13.29 11.70
C LYS A 194 -5.89 -12.00 11.04
N ALA A 195 -5.19 -11.14 11.76
CA ALA A 195 -4.67 -9.89 11.22
C ALA A 195 -3.62 -10.12 10.13
N CYS A 196 -2.69 -11.09 10.28
CA CYS A 196 -1.77 -11.48 9.20
C CYS A 196 -2.52 -11.89 7.92
N GLY A 197 -3.65 -12.60 8.07
CA GLY A 197 -4.52 -12.98 6.97
C GLY A 197 -5.05 -11.80 6.15
N SER A 198 -5.40 -10.67 6.78
CA SER A 198 -5.84 -9.46 6.05
C SER A 198 -4.74 -8.87 5.14
N PHE A 199 -3.48 -9.09 5.49
CA PHE A 199 -2.31 -8.69 4.69
C PHE A 199 -1.87 -9.78 3.69
N GLY A 200 -2.52 -10.94 3.66
CA GLY A 200 -2.15 -12.06 2.80
C GLY A 200 -0.87 -12.78 3.25
N ILE A 201 -0.50 -12.68 4.53
CA ILE A 201 0.73 -13.26 5.07
C ILE A 201 0.39 -14.59 5.79
N PRO A 202 0.97 -15.73 5.37
CA PRO A 202 0.88 -17.00 6.10
C PRO A 202 1.33 -16.84 7.55
N CYS A 203 0.55 -17.39 8.48
CA CYS A 203 0.82 -17.28 9.91
C CYS A 203 0.63 -18.62 10.63
N GLU A 204 1.71 -19.08 11.26
CA GLU A 204 1.76 -20.35 12.00
C GLU A 204 1.80 -20.08 13.51
N LEU A 205 1.09 -20.93 14.28
CA LEU A 205 1.07 -20.84 15.75
C LEU A 205 1.85 -22.04 16.33
N ARG A 206 2.75 -21.78 17.27
CA ARG A 206 3.51 -22.83 17.97
C ARG A 206 3.51 -22.56 19.47
N VAL A 207 3.59 -23.62 20.25
CA VAL A 207 3.67 -23.56 21.71
C VAL A 207 5.08 -23.94 22.14
N THR A 208 5.77 -23.04 22.82
CA THR A 208 7.10 -23.29 23.38
C THR A 208 7.42 -22.30 24.49
N SER A 209 8.20 -22.71 25.48
CA SER A 209 8.49 -21.90 26.67
C SER A 209 9.99 -21.79 26.93
N ALA A 210 10.54 -20.59 26.80
CA ALA A 210 11.95 -20.33 27.10
C ALA A 210 12.35 -20.66 28.56
N HIS A 211 11.39 -20.69 29.50
CA HIS A 211 11.66 -21.04 30.89
C HIS A 211 11.57 -22.54 31.19
N LYS A 212 10.68 -23.27 30.49
CA LYS A 212 10.35 -24.67 30.78
C LYS A 212 10.89 -25.66 29.74
N GLY A 213 11.31 -25.17 28.57
CA GLY A 213 11.85 -25.96 27.45
C GLY A 213 12.63 -25.05 26.49
N PRO A 214 13.72 -24.41 26.96
CA PRO A 214 14.54 -23.53 26.10
C PRO A 214 15.18 -24.28 24.92
N ASP A 215 15.56 -25.54 25.11
CA ASP A 215 16.08 -26.43 24.08
C ASP A 215 15.07 -26.62 22.93
N GLU A 216 13.81 -26.90 23.26
CA GLU A 216 12.74 -27.01 22.25
C GLU A 216 12.44 -25.67 21.58
N THR A 217 12.54 -24.55 22.31
CA THR A 217 12.40 -23.21 21.72
C THR A 217 13.45 -22.99 20.63
N LEU A 218 14.72 -23.32 20.91
CA LEU A 218 15.82 -23.18 19.95
C LEU A 218 15.68 -24.16 18.77
N ARG A 219 15.19 -25.38 19.03
CA ARG A 219 14.93 -26.38 17.98
C ARG A 219 13.83 -25.93 17.02
N ILE A 220 12.69 -25.44 17.53
CA ILE A 220 11.59 -24.91 16.71
C ILE A 220 12.05 -23.70 15.90
N LYS A 221 12.80 -22.77 16.52
CA LYS A 221 13.41 -21.64 15.81
C LYS A 221 14.24 -22.11 14.61
N ALA A 222 15.07 -23.14 14.80
CA ALA A 222 15.92 -23.68 13.74
C ALA A 222 15.14 -24.29 12.57
N GLU A 223 13.94 -24.86 12.80
CA GLU A 223 13.05 -25.32 11.72
C GLU A 223 12.73 -24.16 10.75
N TYR A 224 12.38 -23.00 11.30
CA TYR A 224 11.95 -21.83 10.54
C TYR A 224 13.08 -20.97 9.98
N GLU A 225 14.30 -21.12 10.51
CA GLU A 225 15.51 -20.54 9.91
C GLU A 225 16.06 -21.40 8.76
N GLY A 226 15.82 -22.71 8.82
CA GLY A 226 16.47 -23.69 7.94
C GLY A 226 15.79 -23.91 6.58
N ASP A 227 14.55 -23.43 6.38
CA ASP A 227 13.77 -23.72 5.16
C ASP A 227 13.81 -22.62 4.09
N GLY A 228 14.51 -21.51 4.36
CA GLY A 228 14.72 -20.41 3.41
C GLY A 228 13.56 -19.44 3.25
N ILE A 229 12.46 -19.58 4.01
CA ILE A 229 11.31 -18.67 3.92
C ILE A 229 11.53 -17.46 4.85
N PRO A 230 11.53 -16.21 4.34
CA PRO A 230 11.65 -15.01 5.16
C PRO A 230 10.59 -14.96 6.26
N THR A 231 11.04 -14.96 7.51
CA THR A 231 10.16 -15.16 8.68
C THR A 231 10.32 -14.02 9.69
N VAL A 232 9.19 -13.51 10.19
CA VAL A 232 9.14 -12.64 11.38
C VAL A 232 8.57 -13.45 12.53
N PHE A 233 9.26 -13.47 13.67
CA PHE A 233 8.77 -14.14 14.87
C PHE A 233 7.98 -13.17 15.74
N VAL A 234 6.84 -13.63 16.27
CA VAL A 234 6.08 -12.91 17.29
C VAL A 234 6.04 -13.73 18.56
N ALA A 235 6.66 -13.24 19.63
CA ALA A 235 6.68 -13.88 20.94
C ALA A 235 5.52 -13.39 21.79
N VAL A 236 4.66 -14.32 22.22
CA VAL A 236 3.50 -14.07 23.09
C VAL A 236 3.76 -14.79 24.42
N ALA A 237 4.15 -14.02 25.43
CA ALA A 237 4.35 -14.53 26.78
C ALA A 237 3.85 -13.48 27.80
N GLY A 238 2.92 -13.89 28.66
CA GLY A 238 2.51 -13.08 29.81
C GLY A 238 3.55 -13.09 30.93
N ARG A 239 3.36 -12.25 31.95
CA ARG A 239 4.27 -12.12 33.11
C ARG A 239 5.67 -11.67 32.67
N SER A 240 6.71 -12.29 33.22
CA SER A 240 8.09 -12.07 32.79
C SER A 240 8.34 -12.73 31.43
N ASN A 241 8.35 -11.94 30.35
CA ASN A 241 8.58 -12.43 29.00
C ASN A 241 10.07 -12.77 28.78
N GLY A 242 10.45 -14.03 29.00
CA GLY A 242 11.75 -14.56 28.58
C GLY A 242 11.78 -15.08 27.14
N LEU A 243 10.61 -15.31 26.51
CA LEU A 243 10.51 -15.91 25.19
C LEU A 243 11.01 -14.98 24.08
N GLY A 244 10.58 -13.71 24.08
CA GLY A 244 11.05 -12.69 23.15
C GLY A 244 12.57 -12.48 23.23
N PRO A 245 13.14 -12.23 24.42
CA PRO A 245 14.58 -12.06 24.58
C PRO A 245 15.42 -13.28 24.15
N VAL A 246 15.01 -14.50 24.54
CA VAL A 246 15.74 -15.73 24.15
C VAL A 246 15.70 -15.92 22.64
N MET A 247 14.55 -15.70 22.00
CA MET A 247 14.47 -15.74 20.53
C MET A 247 15.37 -14.67 19.91
N SER A 248 15.28 -13.41 20.36
CA SER A 248 16.02 -12.28 19.80
C SER A 248 17.54 -12.41 19.92
N GLY A 249 18.04 -13.07 20.98
CA GLY A 249 19.47 -13.29 21.13
C GLY A 249 20.01 -14.44 20.27
N ASN A 250 19.14 -15.26 19.69
CA ASN A 250 19.52 -16.51 19.01
C ASN A 250 19.04 -16.60 17.55
N THR A 251 18.44 -15.55 16.99
CA THR A 251 18.10 -15.45 15.57
C THR A 251 18.57 -14.14 14.96
N ALA A 252 18.91 -14.17 13.67
CA ALA A 252 19.11 -12.97 12.87
C ALA A 252 17.80 -12.39 12.33
N TYR A 253 16.69 -13.13 12.42
CA TYR A 253 15.38 -12.68 11.97
C TYR A 253 14.71 -11.73 12.99
N PRO A 254 13.81 -10.84 12.55
CA PRO A 254 13.12 -9.94 13.45
C PRO A 254 12.26 -10.69 14.46
N VAL A 255 12.33 -10.24 15.73
CA VAL A 255 11.52 -10.76 16.83
C VAL A 255 10.71 -9.62 17.46
N ILE A 256 9.39 -9.79 17.46
CA ILE A 256 8.43 -8.85 18.05
C ILE A 256 7.85 -9.48 19.32
N SER A 257 8.00 -8.83 20.46
CA SER A 257 7.24 -9.19 21.66
C SER A 257 5.84 -8.56 21.59
N CYS A 258 4.81 -9.39 21.67
CA CYS A 258 3.41 -8.98 21.76
C CYS A 258 2.80 -9.61 23.02
N PRO A 259 3.11 -9.07 24.22
CA PRO A 259 2.67 -9.68 25.47
C PRO A 259 1.15 -9.53 25.66
N PRO A 260 0.44 -10.55 26.16
CA PRO A 260 -1.01 -10.52 26.40
C PRO A 260 -1.35 -9.76 27.70
N LEU A 261 -1.04 -8.46 27.74
CA LEU A 261 -1.20 -7.63 28.93
C LEU A 261 -2.67 -7.43 29.30
N THR A 262 -2.94 -7.42 30.62
CA THR A 262 -4.24 -7.01 31.20
C THR A 262 -4.03 -5.82 32.15
N PRO A 263 -5.09 -5.06 32.50
CA PRO A 263 -4.98 -3.93 33.42
C PRO A 263 -4.44 -4.30 34.81
N ASP A 264 -4.63 -5.54 35.25
CA ASP A 264 -4.26 -5.99 36.61
C ASP A 264 -2.75 -5.91 36.86
N TRP A 265 -1.94 -6.38 35.89
CA TRP A 265 -0.48 -6.53 36.04
C TRP A 265 0.33 -6.03 34.83
N GLY A 266 -0.34 -5.56 33.78
CA GLY A 266 0.30 -5.22 32.52
C GLY A 266 1.34 -4.10 32.64
N ALA A 267 1.13 -3.18 33.58
CA ALA A 267 2.07 -2.09 33.87
C ALA A 267 3.41 -2.59 34.43
N GLN A 268 3.42 -3.72 35.13
CA GLN A 268 4.64 -4.36 35.64
C GLN A 268 5.24 -5.30 34.59
N ASP A 269 4.41 -6.12 33.95
CA ASP A 269 4.84 -7.15 33.01
C ASP A 269 5.52 -6.58 31.75
N VAL A 270 5.05 -5.44 31.23
CA VAL A 270 5.55 -4.84 29.98
C VAL A 270 7.06 -4.58 30.00
N TRP A 271 7.62 -4.26 31.17
CA TRP A 271 9.04 -3.94 31.31
C TRP A 271 9.96 -5.11 30.96
N SER A 272 9.49 -6.34 31.11
CA SER A 272 10.22 -7.55 30.71
C SER A 272 10.45 -7.64 29.20
N SER A 273 9.60 -6.99 28.39
CA SER A 273 9.76 -6.92 26.94
C SER A 273 10.57 -5.68 26.48
N LEU A 274 10.60 -4.61 27.29
CA LEU A 274 11.21 -3.33 26.94
C LEU A 274 12.68 -3.19 27.37
N ARG A 275 13.04 -3.65 28.58
CA ARG A 275 14.37 -3.43 29.16
C ARG A 275 15.23 -4.67 28.99
N LEU A 276 15.95 -4.72 27.87
CA LEU A 276 16.76 -5.87 27.47
C LEU A 276 18.26 -5.64 27.72
N PRO A 277 19.06 -6.70 27.91
CA PRO A 277 20.52 -6.60 27.86
C PRO A 277 21.01 -6.14 26.47
N SER A 278 22.25 -5.66 26.40
CA SER A 278 22.86 -5.22 25.15
C SER A 278 22.97 -6.36 24.13
N GLY A 279 22.92 -6.02 22.85
CA GLY A 279 22.99 -6.98 21.74
C GLY A 279 21.65 -7.60 21.33
N LEU A 280 20.53 -7.23 21.97
CA LEU A 280 19.19 -7.68 21.59
C LEU A 280 18.42 -6.59 20.83
N GLY A 281 17.92 -6.94 19.64
CA GLY A 281 17.12 -6.06 18.78
C GLY A 281 15.60 -6.28 18.88
N CYS A 282 15.12 -6.95 19.92
CA CYS A 282 13.70 -7.29 20.06
C CYS A 282 12.84 -6.03 20.19
N SER A 283 11.82 -5.90 19.34
CA SER A 283 10.83 -4.82 19.44
C SER A 283 9.64 -5.24 20.29
N THR A 284 8.85 -4.28 20.76
CA THR A 284 7.62 -4.54 21.52
C THR A 284 6.45 -3.83 20.88
N ILE A 285 5.38 -4.56 20.55
CA ILE A 285 4.12 -4.02 20.01
C ILE A 285 2.98 -4.59 20.85
N LEU A 286 2.19 -3.73 21.50
CA LEU A 286 1.19 -4.18 22.48
C LEU A 286 -0.11 -4.68 21.83
N SER A 287 -0.49 -4.11 20.69
CA SER A 287 -1.70 -4.54 19.98
C SER A 287 -1.41 -5.81 19.16
N PRO A 288 -2.25 -6.87 19.27
CA PRO A 288 -2.08 -8.06 18.44
C PRO A 288 -2.26 -7.74 16.95
N GLU A 289 -3.25 -6.92 16.59
CA GLU A 289 -3.43 -6.46 15.20
C GLU A 289 -2.26 -5.59 14.74
N GLY A 290 -1.76 -4.73 15.64
CA GLY A 290 -0.58 -3.90 15.40
C GLY A 290 0.69 -4.73 15.18
N SER A 291 0.86 -5.86 15.86
CA SER A 291 2.01 -6.75 15.68
C SER A 291 2.02 -7.38 14.29
N ALA A 292 0.85 -7.82 13.81
CA ALA A 292 0.68 -8.31 12.44
C ALA A 292 0.89 -7.20 11.41
N GLN A 293 0.41 -5.97 11.68
CA GLN A 293 0.63 -4.81 10.83
C GLN A 293 2.12 -4.43 10.76
N PHE A 294 2.85 -4.49 11.88
CA PHE A 294 4.29 -4.22 11.90
C PHE A 294 5.07 -5.30 11.14
N ALA A 295 4.71 -6.58 11.29
CA ALA A 295 5.26 -7.65 10.47
C ALA A 295 4.95 -7.43 8.97
N ALA A 296 3.73 -7.00 8.63
CA ALA A 296 3.38 -6.63 7.26
C ALA A 296 4.21 -5.45 6.74
N GLN A 297 4.49 -4.43 7.57
CA GLN A 297 5.34 -3.31 7.20
C GLN A 297 6.78 -3.75 6.89
N ILE A 298 7.32 -4.70 7.66
CA ILE A 298 8.63 -5.32 7.38
C ILE A 298 8.60 -6.01 6.01
N PHE A 299 7.62 -6.88 5.76
CA PHE A 299 7.51 -7.58 4.48
C PHE A 299 7.18 -6.66 3.30
N GLY A 300 6.47 -5.55 3.54
CA GLY A 300 6.17 -4.54 2.53
C GLY A 300 7.40 -3.83 1.96
N LEU A 301 8.57 -3.99 2.59
CA LEU A 301 9.85 -3.53 2.01
C LEU A 301 10.29 -4.36 0.80
N SER A 302 9.89 -5.63 0.73
CA SER A 302 10.30 -6.59 -0.30
C SER A 302 9.13 -7.28 -1.03
N ASN A 303 7.88 -6.91 -0.70
CA ASN A 303 6.68 -7.49 -1.26
C ASN A 303 5.66 -6.40 -1.61
N HIS A 304 5.52 -6.09 -2.90
CA HIS A 304 4.64 -5.01 -3.38
C HIS A 304 3.15 -5.29 -3.11
N LEU A 305 2.72 -6.56 -3.02
CA LEU A 305 1.33 -6.92 -2.71
C LEU A 305 0.99 -6.58 -1.25
N VAL A 306 1.88 -6.93 -0.31
CA VAL A 306 1.73 -6.58 1.11
C VAL A 306 1.80 -5.06 1.29
N TRP A 307 2.76 -4.41 0.64
CA TRP A 307 2.90 -2.95 0.66
C TRP A 307 1.62 -2.25 0.18
N SER A 308 1.02 -2.74 -0.91
CA SER A 308 -0.19 -2.15 -1.49
C SER A 308 -1.39 -2.26 -0.56
N LYS A 309 -1.54 -3.38 0.15
CA LYS A 309 -2.58 -3.54 1.18
C LYS A 309 -2.41 -2.54 2.32
N LEU A 310 -1.17 -2.30 2.77
CA LEU A 310 -0.88 -1.27 3.76
C LEU A 310 -1.21 0.14 3.25
N ARG A 311 -0.80 0.46 2.01
CA ARG A 311 -1.05 1.77 1.41
C ARG A 311 -2.54 2.07 1.24
N ALA A 312 -3.30 1.08 0.80
CA ALA A 312 -4.76 1.16 0.69
C ALA A 312 -5.44 1.24 2.07
N SER A 313 -4.92 0.53 3.07
CA SER A 313 -5.44 0.62 4.44
C SER A 313 -5.30 2.03 5.02
N ILE A 314 -4.17 2.72 4.78
CA ILE A 314 -3.99 4.12 5.19
C ILE A 314 -5.07 5.01 4.57
N LEU A 315 -5.32 4.86 3.27
CA LEU A 315 -6.36 5.60 2.57
C LEU A 315 -7.75 5.33 3.17
N ASN A 316 -8.13 4.06 3.32
CA ASN A 316 -9.47 3.70 3.77
C ASN A 316 -9.76 4.13 5.22
N THR A 317 -8.76 4.07 6.10
CA THR A 317 -8.88 4.63 7.45
C THR A 317 -9.09 6.14 7.41
N TRP A 318 -8.33 6.85 6.57
CA TRP A 318 -8.50 8.30 6.41
C TRP A 318 -9.87 8.66 5.81
N ILE A 319 -10.36 7.93 4.81
CA ILE A 319 -11.71 8.10 4.26
C ILE A 319 -12.76 7.88 5.35
N SER A 320 -12.61 6.84 6.18
CA SER A 320 -13.55 6.54 7.27
C SER A 320 -13.65 7.69 8.27
N LEU A 321 -12.53 8.34 8.59
CA LEU A 321 -12.51 9.53 9.44
C LEU A 321 -13.25 10.71 8.79
N LYS A 322 -13.05 10.95 7.49
CA LYS A 322 -13.77 12.00 6.74
C LYS A 322 -15.28 11.76 6.73
N GLN A 323 -15.71 10.52 6.56
CA GLN A 323 -17.13 10.16 6.58
C GLN A 323 -17.74 10.29 7.99
N ALA A 324 -17.00 9.90 9.03
CA ALA A 324 -17.44 10.08 10.42
C ALA A 324 -17.59 11.57 10.78
N ASP A 325 -16.63 12.41 10.38
CA ASP A 325 -16.70 13.87 10.54
C ASP A 325 -17.89 14.47 9.78
N LYS A 326 -18.09 14.06 8.52
CA LYS A 326 -19.23 14.51 7.71
C LYS A 326 -20.56 14.19 8.41
N LYS A 327 -20.71 12.98 8.92
CA LYS A 327 -21.92 12.54 9.64
C LYS A 327 -22.16 13.34 10.93
N ILE A 328 -21.13 13.57 11.74
CA ILE A 328 -21.32 14.29 13.01
C ILE A 328 -21.61 15.79 12.79
N ARG A 329 -21.12 16.40 11.70
CA ARG A 329 -21.45 17.80 11.35
C ARG A 329 -22.93 18.01 11.04
N GLU A 330 -23.62 17.00 10.50
CA GLU A 330 -25.07 17.08 10.22
C GLU A 330 -25.89 17.24 11.51
N CYS A 331 -25.38 16.76 12.66
CA CYS A 331 -26.05 16.90 13.96
C CYS A 331 -25.82 18.27 14.63
N ASN A 332 -24.98 19.14 14.07
CA ASN A 332 -24.68 20.46 14.62
C ASN A 332 -25.55 21.58 14.02
N LEU A 333 -26.54 21.23 13.19
CA LEU A 333 -27.50 22.14 12.55
C LEU A 333 -28.90 21.90 13.11
#